data_AF-A0A536A8Z3-F1
#
_entry.id   AF-A0A536A8Z3-F1
#
_cell.length_a   1.000
_cell.length_b   1.000
_cell.length_c   1.000
_cell.angle_alpha   90.00
_cell.angle_beta   90.00
_cell.angle_gamma   90.00
#
_symmetry.space_group_name_H-M   'P 1'
#
loop_
_entity.id
_entity.type
_entity.pdbx_description
1 polymer ?
#
loop_
_entity_poly.entity_id
_entity_poly.type
_entity_poly.pdbx_seq_one_letter_code
_entity_poly.pdbx_strand_id
1 'polypeptide(L)'
;MGQKTHPIGFRLGFTKTWNAKWYANSRAYRELLKEDITIRSAIRARLRDAAIARIDIERSTNQVTVTNIFEIRYPELDANLIAENVAQQLERRVSFRKVLKQTVQRSMKSGAKGVRVAVSGRLGGAEMSRREWEREGRVPLQTLRGDIEFGRATAKTTYGTIGVKAWVYKGDIEPAPRQVTQNAPATAGRVA
;
A
#
# COMPACT_ATOMS: atom_id res chain seq x y z
N MET A 1 -23.94 2.83 3.76
CA MET A 1 -22.92 1.95 3.13
C MET A 1 -22.01 1.41 4.23
N GLY A 2 -21.98 0.10 4.44
CA GLY A 2 -21.29 -0.54 5.56
C GLY A 2 -19.76 -0.42 5.53
N GLN A 3 -19.14 -0.80 6.65
CA GLN A 3 -17.69 -0.84 6.78
C GLN A 3 -17.09 -1.88 5.82
N LYS A 4 -15.95 -1.56 5.20
CA LYS A 4 -15.22 -2.46 4.29
C LYS A 4 -13.89 -2.83 4.92
N THR A 5 -13.55 -4.11 4.91
CA THR A 5 -12.26 -4.63 5.39
C THR A 5 -11.11 -4.03 4.58
N HIS A 6 -9.98 -3.74 5.25
CA HIS A 6 -8.80 -3.21 4.59
C HIS A 6 -8.24 -4.23 3.58
N PRO A 7 -8.05 -3.91 2.28
CA PRO A 7 -7.68 -4.89 1.26
C PRO A 7 -6.36 -5.60 1.53
N ILE A 8 -5.36 -4.86 2.03
CA ILE A 8 -4.05 -5.41 2.41
C ILE A 8 -4.18 -6.31 3.63
N GLY A 9 -4.82 -5.83 4.71
CA GLY A 9 -5.00 -6.59 5.95
C GLY A 9 -5.73 -7.91 5.73
N PHE A 10 -6.78 -7.90 4.89
CA PHE A 10 -7.51 -9.11 4.50
C PHE A 10 -6.63 -10.15 3.78
N ARG A 11 -5.53 -9.72 3.15
CA ARG A 11 -4.63 -10.54 2.33
C ARG A 11 -3.29 -10.87 3.00
N LEU A 12 -3.07 -10.38 4.23
CA LEU A 12 -1.84 -10.65 4.97
C LEU A 12 -1.69 -12.15 5.23
N GLY A 13 -0.51 -12.70 4.95
CA GLY A 13 -0.19 -14.11 5.16
C GLY A 13 -0.67 -15.05 4.05
N PHE A 14 -1.42 -14.55 3.05
CA PHE A 14 -1.83 -15.33 1.88
C PHE A 14 -1.18 -14.82 0.59
N THR A 15 -1.53 -13.61 0.15
CA THR A 15 -0.93 -12.97 -1.04
C THR A 15 -0.03 -11.79 -0.69
N LYS A 16 -0.25 -11.12 0.44
CA LYS A 16 0.58 -9.99 0.91
C LYS A 16 1.40 -10.37 2.14
N THR A 17 2.61 -9.84 2.21
CA THR A 17 3.55 -10.01 3.32
C THR A 17 3.61 -8.76 4.21
N TRP A 18 4.24 -8.89 5.38
CA TRP A 18 4.46 -7.78 6.29
C TRP A 18 5.56 -6.84 5.78
N ASN A 19 5.33 -5.53 5.93
CA ASN A 19 6.32 -4.49 5.64
C ASN A 19 7.38 -4.34 6.74
N ALA A 20 7.22 -5.03 7.86
CA ALA A 20 8.18 -5.09 8.95
C ALA A 20 8.33 -6.56 9.35
N LYS A 21 9.53 -7.12 9.20
CA LYS A 21 9.81 -8.52 9.52
C LYS A 21 10.93 -8.58 10.54
N TRP A 22 10.52 -8.64 11.81
CA TRP A 22 11.42 -8.80 12.94
C TRP A 22 10.65 -9.32 14.14
N TYR A 23 11.38 -9.88 15.10
CA TYR A 23 10.84 -10.38 16.36
C TYR A 23 11.43 -9.59 17.52
N ALA A 24 10.63 -9.33 18.54
CA ALA A 24 11.10 -8.76 19.80
C ALA A 24 10.27 -9.30 20.97
N ASN A 25 10.89 -9.34 22.14
CA ASN A 25 10.17 -9.61 23.39
C ASN A 25 9.23 -8.44 23.73
N SER A 26 8.25 -8.69 24.60
CA SER A 26 7.23 -7.70 24.96
C SER A 26 7.81 -6.40 25.54
N ARG A 27 8.97 -6.48 26.20
CA ARG A 27 9.63 -5.32 26.81
C ARG A 27 10.27 -4.40 25.75
N ALA A 28 10.92 -4.97 24.74
CA ALA A 28 11.62 -4.22 23.70
C ALA A 28 10.69 -3.82 22.53
N TYR A 29 9.59 -4.55 22.31
CA TYR A 29 8.69 -4.33 21.17
C TYR A 29 8.21 -2.88 21.04
N ARG A 30 7.83 -2.25 22.17
CA ARG A 30 7.33 -0.88 22.18
C ARG A 30 8.36 0.12 21.65
N GLU A 31 9.59 0.03 22.11
CA GLU A 31 10.67 0.95 21.73
C GLU A 31 11.08 0.74 20.27
N LEU A 32 11.22 -0.51 19.84
CA LEU A 32 11.56 -0.85 18.45
C LEU A 32 10.47 -0.42 17.46
N LEU A 33 9.19 -0.56 17.84
CA LEU A 33 8.08 -0.07 17.03
C LEU A 33 8.08 1.46 16.92
N LYS A 34 8.35 2.17 18.01
CA LYS A 34 8.44 3.63 18.02
C LYS A 34 9.56 4.10 17.10
N GLU A 35 10.73 3.47 17.19
CA GLU A 35 11.86 3.72 16.32
C GLU A 35 11.51 3.46 14.84
N ASP A 36 10.83 2.35 14.51
CA ASP A 36 10.36 2.06 13.14
C ASP A 36 9.44 3.16 12.59
N ILE A 37 8.51 3.66 13.40
CA ILE A 37 7.61 4.76 13.01
C ILE A 37 8.43 6.02 12.73
N THR A 38 9.39 6.34 13.60
CA THR A 38 10.28 7.50 13.43
C THR A 38 11.10 7.37 12.15
N ILE A 39 11.72 6.21 11.90
CA ILE A 39 12.49 5.93 10.68
C ILE A 39 11.63 6.12 9.43
N ARG A 40 10.43 5.51 9.39
CA ARG A 40 9.51 5.67 8.24
C ARG A 40 9.12 7.12 8.02
N SER A 41 8.83 7.85 9.08
CA SER A 41 8.44 9.27 9.00
C SER A 41 9.59 10.15 8.51
N ALA A 42 10.81 9.89 8.99
CA ALA A 42 12.02 10.60 8.60
C ALA A 42 12.37 10.36 7.13
N ILE A 43 12.30 9.11 6.67
CA ILE A 43 12.56 8.75 5.26
C ILE A 43 11.56 9.46 4.35
N ARG A 44 10.25 9.38 4.66
CA ARG A 44 9.21 10.06 3.87
C ARG A 44 9.37 11.58 3.89
N ALA A 45 9.84 12.16 4.99
CA ALA A 45 10.05 13.59 5.08
C ALA A 45 11.26 14.08 4.29
N ARG A 46 12.35 13.31 4.28
CA ARG A 46 13.60 13.64 3.56
C ARG A 46 13.52 13.38 2.07
N LEU A 47 12.86 12.30 1.67
CA LEU A 47 12.80 11.83 0.28
C LEU A 47 11.39 12.01 -0.31
N ARG A 48 10.83 13.22 -0.19
CA ARG A 48 9.49 13.52 -0.74
C ARG A 48 9.44 13.44 -2.26
N ASP A 49 10.53 13.84 -2.91
CA ASP A 49 10.61 13.90 -4.37
C ASP A 49 10.92 12.53 -5.00
N ALA A 50 11.35 11.55 -4.20
CA ALA A 50 11.82 10.25 -4.67
C ALA A 50 10.71 9.21 -4.93
N ALA A 51 9.43 9.61 -4.88
CA ALA A 51 8.26 8.76 -5.17
C ALA A 51 8.35 7.35 -4.53
N ILE A 52 8.61 7.30 -3.22
CA ILE A 52 8.82 6.03 -2.50
C ILE A 52 7.48 5.29 -2.31
N ALA A 53 7.35 4.13 -2.94
CA ALA A 53 6.13 3.34 -2.87
C ALA A 53 6.00 2.50 -1.59
N ARG A 54 7.08 1.81 -1.20
CA ARG A 54 7.13 0.91 -0.03
C ARG A 54 8.47 1.00 0.68
N ILE A 55 8.41 0.93 2.01
CA ILE A 55 9.57 0.85 2.90
C ILE A 55 9.42 -0.45 3.69
N ASP A 56 10.35 -1.38 3.48
CA ASP A 56 10.43 -2.63 4.24
C ASP A 56 11.56 -2.54 5.26
N ILE A 57 11.26 -2.91 6.51
CA ILE A 57 12.20 -2.85 7.64
C ILE A 57 12.42 -4.27 8.15
N GLU A 58 13.68 -4.68 8.22
CA GLU A 58 14.10 -5.95 8.78
C GLU A 58 15.11 -5.66 9.90
N ARG A 59 14.97 -6.34 11.04
CA ARG A 59 15.88 -6.18 12.18
C ARG A 59 16.49 -7.52 12.51
N SER A 60 17.82 -7.56 12.55
CA SER A 60 18.58 -8.64 13.16
C SER A 60 18.95 -8.26 14.60
N THR A 61 19.42 -9.22 15.40
CA THR A 61 19.63 -9.09 16.85
C THR A 61 20.40 -7.82 17.26
N ASN A 62 21.38 -7.39 16.46
CA ASN A 62 22.23 -6.23 16.77
C ASN A 62 22.23 -5.14 15.67
N GLN A 63 21.45 -5.28 14.60
CA GLN A 63 21.48 -4.34 13.48
C GLN A 63 20.09 -4.10 12.91
N VAL A 64 19.74 -2.82 12.78
CA VAL A 64 18.58 -2.39 12.01
C VAL A 64 19.00 -2.31 10.55
N THR A 65 18.46 -3.19 9.72
CA THR A 65 18.68 -3.15 8.28
C THR A 65 17.43 -2.56 7.65
N VAL A 66 17.50 -1.28 7.24
CA VAL A 66 16.48 -0.70 6.36
C VAL A 66 16.77 -1.22 4.95
N THR A 67 16.36 -2.45 4.68
CA THR A 67 16.95 -3.24 3.59
C THR A 67 16.49 -2.79 2.20
N ASN A 68 15.23 -2.39 2.01
CA ASN A 68 14.69 -2.25 0.65
C ASN A 68 13.79 -1.01 0.48
N ILE A 69 14.35 0.04 -0.14
CA ILE A 69 13.57 1.10 -0.79
C ILE A 69 13.32 0.62 -2.22
N PHE A 70 12.06 0.34 -2.55
CA PHE A 70 11.70 -0.13 -3.88
C PHE A 70 11.47 1.07 -4.80
N GLU A 71 12.39 1.26 -5.76
CA GLU A 71 12.14 2.10 -6.92
C GLU A 71 11.24 1.34 -7.90
N ILE A 72 10.10 1.94 -8.25
CA ILE A 72 9.11 1.31 -9.13
C ILE A 72 9.29 1.82 -10.55
N ARG A 73 9.54 0.89 -11.49
CA ARG A 73 9.65 1.18 -12.93
C ARG A 73 8.34 1.72 -13.53
N TYR A 74 7.19 1.28 -13.02
CA TYR A 74 5.86 1.69 -13.50
C TYR A 74 5.02 2.27 -12.35
N PRO A 75 5.09 3.59 -12.10
CA PRO A 75 4.38 4.22 -10.98
C PRO A 75 2.86 4.14 -11.11
N GLU A 76 2.36 4.05 -12.34
CA GLU A 76 0.93 3.96 -12.68
C GLU A 76 0.29 2.60 -12.28
N LEU A 77 1.08 1.63 -11.80
CA LEU A 77 0.60 0.36 -11.25
C LEU A 77 0.59 0.32 -9.72
N ASP A 78 1.26 1.25 -9.05
CA ASP A 78 1.32 1.28 -7.59
C ASP A 78 0.21 2.15 -7.01
N ALA A 79 -0.58 1.58 -6.10
CA ALA A 79 -1.74 2.28 -5.56
C ALA A 79 -1.38 3.49 -4.68
N ASN A 80 -0.24 3.50 -3.99
CA ASN A 80 0.18 4.64 -3.18
C ASN A 80 0.59 5.82 -4.07
N LEU A 81 1.41 5.55 -5.09
CA LEU A 81 1.88 6.58 -6.01
C LEU A 81 0.74 7.17 -6.83
N ILE A 82 -0.22 6.34 -7.26
CA ILE A 82 -1.45 6.82 -7.90
C ILE A 82 -2.23 7.75 -6.97
N ALA A 83 -2.43 7.35 -5.70
CA ALA A 83 -3.19 8.15 -4.76
C ALA A 83 -2.51 9.51 -4.49
N GLU A 84 -1.19 9.51 -4.35
CA GLU A 84 -0.39 10.72 -4.15
C GLU A 84 -0.40 11.65 -5.36
N ASN A 85 -0.25 11.09 -6.58
CA ASN A 85 -0.32 11.86 -7.81
C ASN A 85 -1.71 12.53 -7.98
N VAL A 86 -2.79 11.77 -7.73
CA VAL A 86 -4.16 12.32 -7.73
C VAL A 86 -4.30 13.41 -6.67
N ALA A 87 -3.75 13.22 -5.47
CA ALA A 87 -3.79 14.24 -4.42
C ALA A 87 -3.07 15.53 -4.84
N GLN A 88 -1.86 15.42 -5.39
CA GLN A 88 -1.09 16.57 -5.90
C GLN A 88 -1.83 17.30 -7.03
N GLN A 89 -2.51 16.59 -7.95
CA GLN A 89 -3.30 17.22 -9.00
C GLN A 89 -4.52 17.98 -8.45
N LEU A 90 -5.16 17.45 -7.41
CA LEU A 90 -6.28 18.11 -6.74
C LEU A 90 -5.84 19.37 -5.97
N GLU A 91 -4.64 19.35 -5.37
CA GLU A 91 -4.04 20.53 -4.74
C GLU A 91 -3.74 21.64 -5.77
N ARG A 92 -3.32 21.25 -6.98
CA ARG A 92 -3.14 22.15 -8.14
C ARG A 92 -4.45 22.60 -8.80
N ARG A 93 -5.60 22.35 -8.16
CA ARG A 93 -6.95 22.76 -8.62
C ARG A 93 -7.39 22.17 -9.97
N VAL A 94 -6.84 21.03 -10.37
CA VAL A 94 -7.34 20.32 -11.57
C VAL A 94 -8.72 19.73 -11.27
N SER A 95 -9.62 19.74 -12.26
CA SER A 95 -10.96 19.15 -12.14
C SER A 95 -10.88 17.67 -11.75
N PHE A 96 -11.47 17.31 -10.60
CA PHE A 96 -11.40 15.96 -10.04
C PHE A 96 -11.95 14.87 -10.99
N ARG A 97 -12.95 15.17 -11.84
CA ARG A 97 -13.47 14.22 -12.84
C ARG A 97 -12.42 13.89 -13.90
N LYS A 98 -11.71 14.93 -14.36
CA LYS A 98 -10.62 14.78 -15.33
C LYS A 98 -9.50 13.94 -14.72
N VAL A 99 -9.08 14.27 -13.50
CA VAL A 99 -8.04 13.52 -12.77
C VAL A 99 -8.43 12.05 -12.64
N LEU A 100 -9.64 11.76 -12.15
CA LEU A 100 -10.13 10.39 -11.98
C LEU A 100 -10.10 9.59 -13.28
N LYS A 101 -10.71 10.10 -14.34
CA LYS A 101 -10.77 9.42 -15.64
C LYS A 101 -9.39 9.22 -16.25
N GLN A 102 -8.55 10.25 -16.20
CA GLN A 102 -7.20 10.22 -16.74
C GLN A 102 -6.31 9.21 -15.99
N THR A 103 -6.38 9.17 -14.66
CA THR A 103 -5.61 8.23 -13.85
C THR A 103 -6.03 6.79 -14.11
N VAL A 104 -7.33 6.50 -14.12
CA VAL A 104 -7.83 5.14 -14.38
C VAL A 104 -7.40 4.66 -15.77
N GLN A 105 -7.52 5.48 -16.79
CA GLN A 105 -7.08 5.16 -18.15
C GLN A 105 -5.57 4.94 -18.26
N ARG A 106 -4.76 5.75 -17.56
CA ARG A 106 -3.29 5.57 -17.52
C ARG A 106 -2.90 4.25 -16.88
N SER A 107 -3.47 3.92 -15.73
CA SER A 107 -3.20 2.67 -15.04
C SER A 107 -3.66 1.44 -15.84
N MET A 108 -4.80 1.51 -16.53
CA MET A 108 -5.25 0.45 -17.43
C MET A 108 -4.31 0.30 -18.64
N LYS A 109 -3.85 1.42 -19.24
CA LYS A 109 -2.84 1.40 -20.32
C LYS A 109 -1.51 0.80 -19.88
N SER A 110 -1.12 0.99 -18.62
CA SER A 110 0.07 0.39 -18.02
C SER A 110 -0.08 -1.11 -17.68
N GLY A 111 -1.23 -1.73 -17.97
CA GLY A 111 -1.43 -3.18 -17.84
C GLY A 111 -2.10 -3.63 -16.54
N ALA A 112 -2.73 -2.72 -15.79
CA ALA A 112 -3.58 -3.13 -14.66
C ALA A 112 -4.80 -3.93 -15.16
N LYS A 113 -5.17 -5.02 -14.48
CA LYS A 113 -6.37 -5.80 -14.80
C LYS A 113 -7.66 -5.15 -14.26
N GLY A 114 -7.51 -4.20 -13.35
CA GLY A 114 -8.59 -3.32 -12.94
C GLY A 114 -8.12 -2.28 -11.95
N VAL A 115 -8.77 -1.12 -11.97
CA VAL A 115 -8.41 0.03 -11.16
C VAL A 115 -9.69 0.66 -10.64
N ARG A 116 -9.71 1.01 -9.36
CA ARG A 116 -10.74 1.89 -8.80
C ARG A 116 -10.05 3.04 -8.09
N VAL A 117 -10.46 4.27 -8.38
CA VAL A 117 -10.02 5.45 -7.65
C VAL A 117 -11.24 6.15 -7.09
N ALA A 118 -11.23 6.44 -5.79
CA ALA A 118 -12.28 7.17 -5.11
C ALA A 118 -11.73 8.42 -4.43
N VAL A 119 -12.47 9.51 -4.57
CA VAL A 119 -12.16 10.79 -3.95
C VAL A 119 -13.35 11.21 -3.09
N SER A 120 -13.09 11.70 -1.89
CA SER A 120 -14.13 12.11 -0.94
C SER A 120 -13.75 13.41 -0.24
N GLY A 121 -14.67 14.36 -0.21
CA GLY A 121 -14.48 15.67 0.40
C GLY A 121 -15.29 16.74 -0.31
N ARG A 122 -14.89 18.01 -0.14
CA ARG A 122 -15.49 19.17 -0.81
C ARG A 122 -15.01 19.28 -2.26
N LEU A 123 -15.48 18.37 -3.11
CA LEU A 123 -14.99 18.23 -4.49
C LEU A 123 -15.34 19.47 -5.33
N GLY A 124 -14.32 20.15 -5.84
CA GLY A 124 -14.49 21.39 -6.62
C GLY A 124 -14.88 22.60 -5.79
N GLY A 125 -14.71 22.57 -4.46
CA GLY A 125 -15.04 23.69 -3.57
C GLY A 125 -16.51 23.78 -3.15
N ALA A 126 -17.33 22.77 -3.45
CA ALA A 126 -18.71 22.71 -2.99
C ALA A 126 -18.81 22.79 -1.44
N GLU A 127 -19.89 23.40 -0.94
CA GLU A 127 -20.13 23.51 0.51
C GLU A 127 -20.34 22.13 1.16
N MET A 128 -21.11 21.26 0.52
CA MET A 128 -21.32 19.88 0.99
C MET A 128 -20.27 18.92 0.44
N SER A 129 -19.77 18.05 1.31
CA SER A 129 -18.85 16.99 0.89
C SER A 129 -19.58 15.88 0.13
N ARG A 130 -18.95 15.35 -0.91
CA ARG A 130 -19.43 14.18 -1.66
C ARG A 130 -18.33 13.16 -1.88
N ARG A 131 -18.71 11.95 -2.27
CA ARG A 131 -17.79 10.88 -2.67
C ARG A 131 -18.07 10.51 -4.12
N GLU A 132 -17.04 10.57 -4.94
CA GLU A 132 -17.08 10.17 -6.34
C GLU A 132 -16.02 9.10 -6.58
N TRP A 133 -16.32 8.12 -7.42
CA TRP A 133 -15.39 7.04 -7.72
C TRP A 133 -15.52 6.64 -9.18
N GLU A 134 -14.38 6.34 -9.79
CA GLU A 134 -14.29 5.80 -11.14
C GLU A 134 -13.67 4.41 -11.04
N ARG A 135 -14.20 3.45 -11.80
CA ARG A 135 -13.68 2.09 -11.87
C ARG A 135 -13.64 1.61 -13.31
N GLU A 136 -12.52 1.03 -13.67
CA GLU A 136 -12.35 0.32 -14.94
C GLU A 136 -11.76 -1.08 -14.67
N GLY A 137 -12.19 -2.06 -15.47
CA GLY A 137 -11.78 -3.46 -15.30
C GLY A 137 -12.33 -4.13 -14.02
N ARG A 138 -11.66 -5.20 -13.59
CA ARG A 138 -12.10 -6.07 -12.49
C ARG A 138 -11.36 -5.74 -11.19
N VAL A 139 -12.09 -5.47 -10.10
CA VAL A 139 -11.48 -5.27 -8.76
C VAL A 139 -12.23 -6.12 -7.71
N PRO A 140 -11.82 -7.39 -7.52
CA PRO A 140 -12.54 -8.35 -6.67
C PRO A 140 -12.09 -8.23 -5.21
N LEU A 141 -12.77 -7.41 -4.41
CA LEU A 141 -12.35 -7.14 -3.02
C LEU A 141 -12.42 -8.37 -2.09
N GLN A 142 -13.37 -9.28 -2.33
CA GLN A 142 -13.60 -10.47 -1.52
C GLN A 142 -12.66 -11.65 -1.87
N THR A 143 -12.05 -11.64 -3.06
CA THR A 143 -11.20 -12.74 -3.51
C THR A 143 -9.81 -12.61 -2.90
N LEU A 144 -9.44 -13.53 -1.99
CA LEU A 144 -8.13 -13.55 -1.31
C LEU A 144 -6.94 -13.72 -2.27
N ARG A 145 -7.14 -14.52 -3.34
CA ARG A 145 -6.14 -14.77 -4.40
C ARG A 145 -5.82 -13.55 -5.25
N GLY A 146 -6.72 -12.57 -5.29
CA GLY A 146 -6.52 -11.38 -6.10
C GLY A 146 -5.45 -10.48 -5.51
N ASP A 147 -4.38 -10.22 -6.26
CA ASP A 147 -3.36 -9.25 -5.91
C ASP A 147 -3.91 -7.83 -6.05
N ILE A 148 -4.32 -7.27 -4.91
CA ILE A 148 -4.85 -5.92 -4.83
C ILE A 148 -3.90 -5.06 -4.00
N GLU A 149 -3.41 -4.01 -4.64
CA GLU A 149 -2.73 -2.91 -3.96
C GLU A 149 -3.74 -1.84 -3.56
N PHE A 150 -3.48 -1.25 -2.41
CA PHE A 150 -4.32 -0.21 -1.84
C PHE A 150 -3.46 0.95 -1.39
N GLY A 151 -3.83 2.14 -1.83
CA GLY A 151 -3.18 3.37 -1.45
C GLY A 151 -4.16 4.41 -0.94
N ARG A 152 -3.67 5.25 -0.04
CA ARG A 152 -4.41 6.40 0.50
C ARG A 152 -3.52 7.63 0.47
N ALA A 153 -4.12 8.75 0.12
CA ALA A 153 -3.48 10.06 0.20
C ALA A 153 -4.50 11.11 0.65
N THR A 154 -3.98 12.21 1.16
CA THR A 154 -4.79 13.35 1.58
C THR A 154 -4.31 14.57 0.83
N ALA A 155 -5.19 15.17 0.04
CA ALA A 155 -4.96 16.45 -0.62
C ALA A 155 -5.39 17.58 0.30
N LYS A 156 -4.49 18.52 0.57
CA LYS A 156 -4.76 19.72 1.36
C LYS A 156 -5.13 20.87 0.42
N THR A 157 -6.41 21.07 0.20
CA THR A 157 -6.92 22.17 -0.64
C THR A 157 -7.28 23.38 0.21
N THR A 158 -7.47 24.53 -0.42
CA THR A 158 -7.91 25.77 0.26
C THR A 158 -9.24 25.60 0.99
N TYR A 159 -10.14 24.75 0.47
CA TYR A 159 -11.48 24.54 1.04
C TYR A 159 -11.52 23.43 2.11
N GLY A 160 -10.38 22.80 2.40
CA GLY A 160 -10.26 21.71 3.36
C GLY A 160 -9.54 20.49 2.78
N THR A 161 -9.70 19.35 3.44
CA THR A 161 -9.03 18.12 3.06
C THR A 161 -9.88 17.24 2.15
N ILE A 162 -9.28 16.74 1.08
CA ILE A 162 -9.89 15.74 0.21
C ILE A 162 -9.14 14.41 0.39
N GLY A 163 -9.86 13.35 0.73
CA GLY A 163 -9.32 12.01 0.86
C GLY A 163 -9.35 11.26 -0.47
N VAL A 164 -8.22 10.67 -0.85
CA VAL A 164 -8.08 9.83 -2.05
C VAL A 164 -7.80 8.40 -1.63
N LYS A 165 -8.50 7.44 -2.26
CA LYS A 165 -8.29 6.00 -2.09
C LYS A 165 -8.18 5.35 -3.45
N ALA A 166 -7.10 4.61 -3.68
CA ALA A 166 -6.86 3.87 -4.91
C ALA A 166 -6.81 2.36 -4.63
N TRP A 167 -7.40 1.58 -5.52
CA TRP A 167 -7.30 0.12 -5.58
C TRP A 167 -6.78 -0.24 -6.96
N VAL A 168 -5.69 -1.01 -7.02
CA VAL A 168 -5.14 -1.54 -8.27
C VAL A 168 -5.12 -3.05 -8.18
N TYR A 169 -5.69 -3.71 -9.18
CA TYR A 169 -5.71 -5.16 -9.32
C TYR A 169 -4.72 -5.58 -10.40
N LYS A 170 -3.70 -6.35 -10.01
CA LYS A 170 -2.64 -6.84 -10.91
C LYS A 170 -2.93 -8.23 -11.46
N GLY A 171 -3.85 -8.96 -10.85
CA GLY A 171 -4.23 -10.32 -11.23
C GLY A 171 -4.33 -11.25 -10.05
N ASP A 172 -4.71 -12.49 -10.32
CA ASP A 172 -4.69 -13.53 -9.30
C ASP A 172 -3.26 -14.08 -9.19
N ILE A 173 -2.78 -14.21 -7.95
CA ILE A 173 -1.49 -14.86 -7.65
C ILE A 173 -1.79 -16.28 -7.21
N GLU A 174 -1.03 -17.23 -7.74
CA GLU A 174 -1.01 -18.58 -7.20
C GLU A 174 -0.25 -18.56 -5.86
N PRO A 175 -0.83 -19.12 -4.79
CA PRO A 175 -0.15 -19.14 -3.49
C PRO A 175 1.17 -19.90 -3.66
N ALA A 176 2.28 -19.26 -3.27
CA ALA A 176 3.58 -19.92 -3.26
C ALA A 176 3.46 -21.23 -2.45
N PRO A 177 4.02 -22.36 -2.94
CA PRO A 177 3.95 -23.61 -2.22
C PRO A 177 4.51 -23.39 -0.82
N ARG A 178 3.70 -23.71 0.19
CA ARG A 178 4.08 -23.63 1.60
C ARG A 178 5.37 -24.44 1.72
N GLN A 179 6.51 -23.78 1.96
CA GLN A 179 7.76 -24.48 2.26
C GLN A 179 7.48 -25.24 3.55
N VAL A 180 7.15 -26.53 3.40
CA VAL A 180 7.07 -27.44 4.54
C VAL A 180 8.49 -27.45 5.07
N THR A 181 8.69 -26.83 6.23
CA THR A 181 9.95 -26.96 6.97
C THR A 181 10.19 -28.47 7.08
N GLN A 182 11.09 -29.00 6.27
CA GLN A 182 11.51 -30.38 6.41
C GLN A 182 12.14 -30.43 7.80
N ASN A 183 11.42 -31.02 8.75
CA ASN A 183 11.96 -31.31 10.07
C ASN A 183 13.24 -32.08 9.83
N ALA A 184 14.39 -31.45 10.07
CA ALA A 184 15.66 -32.15 10.08
C ALA A 184 15.52 -33.32 11.07
N PRO A 185 15.84 -34.57 10.68
CA PRO A 185 15.78 -35.67 11.62
C PRO A 185 16.76 -35.35 12.76
N ALA A 186 16.24 -35.36 13.99
CA ALA A 186 17.07 -35.30 15.19
C ALA A 186 17.95 -36.56 15.19
N THR A 187 19.18 -36.44 14.72
CA THR A 187 20.21 -37.46 14.94
C THR A 187 20.49 -37.48 16.43
N ALA A 188 19.75 -38.34 17.14
CA ALA A 188 20.04 -38.73 18.50
C ALA A 188 21.41 -39.44 18.50
N GLY A 189 22.47 -38.69 18.83
CA GLY A 189 23.75 -39.27 19.19
C GLY A 189 23.58 -40.10 20.45
N ARG A 190 23.41 -41.43 20.29
CA ARG A 190 23.77 -42.39 21.33
C ARG A 190 25.29 -42.47 21.35
N VAL A 191 25.90 -41.83 22.34
CA VAL A 191 27.25 -42.16 22.78
C VAL A 191 27.10 -43.25 23.84
N ALA A 192 27.67 -44.42 23.55
CA ALA A 192 28.00 -45.45 24.52
C ALA A 192 29.51 -45.70 24.40
#